data_AF-A0A924N3C0-F1
#
_entry.id   AF-A0A924N3C0-F1
#
_cell.length_a   1.000
_cell.length_b   1.000
_cell.length_c   1.000
_cell.angle_alpha   90.00
_cell.angle_beta   90.00
_cell.angle_gamma   90.00
#
_symmetry.space_group_name_H-M   'P 1'
#
loop_
_entity.id
_entity.type
_entity.pdbx_description
1 polymer ?
#
loop_
_entity_poly.entity_id
_entity_poly.type
_entity_poly.pdbx_seq_one_letter_code
_entity_poly.pdbx_strand_id
1 'polypeptide(L)'
;MRHHHFIAAGIAASAALLLGGAASAHAHLVKSTPAANATVAAPKAISLTFNEKLTPAFSKFELVMPTMSNMAVAVKTSVSKDGLTITGTPSALLSPGAYKINWHAASDDGHKMDGVVDFTVK
;
A
#
# COMPACT_ATOMS: atom_id res chain seq x y z
N MET A 1 51.52 -9.35 55.10
CA MET A 1 51.75 -10.73 54.63
C MET A 1 50.47 -11.25 53.98
N ARG A 2 50.59 -11.71 52.72
CA ARG A 2 49.82 -12.73 51.97
C ARG A 2 48.28 -12.69 52.01
N HIS A 3 47.66 -12.27 50.89
CA HIS A 3 46.93 -13.09 49.87
C HIS A 3 45.52 -13.49 50.37
N HIS A 4 44.41 -13.35 49.62
CA HIS A 4 44.12 -13.97 48.32
C HIS A 4 42.97 -13.24 47.60
N HIS A 5 42.96 -13.35 46.28
CA HIS A 5 41.92 -12.84 45.38
C HIS A 5 40.62 -13.66 45.55
N PHE A 6 39.48 -12.98 45.63
CA PHE A 6 38.18 -13.59 45.34
C PHE A 6 37.54 -12.84 44.18
N ILE A 7 37.47 -13.53 43.04
CA ILE A 7 36.68 -13.12 41.87
C ILE A 7 35.21 -13.35 42.24
N ALA A 8 34.42 -12.29 42.31
CA ALA A 8 32.97 -12.38 42.30
C ALA A 8 32.46 -11.81 40.97
N ALA A 9 32.28 -12.71 40.00
CA ALA A 9 31.48 -12.46 38.82
C ALA A 9 30.00 -12.35 39.23
N GLY A 10 29.26 -11.35 38.72
CA GLY A 10 27.87 -11.17 39.13
C GLY A 10 27.09 -10.10 38.39
N ILE A 11 26.81 -10.36 37.11
CA ILE A 11 25.61 -9.92 36.35
C ILE A 11 25.44 -8.41 36.16
N ALA A 12 25.99 -7.89 35.06
CA ALA A 12 25.43 -6.72 34.40
C ALA A 12 24.08 -7.12 33.78
N ALA A 13 22.97 -6.75 34.41
CA ALA A 13 21.64 -6.94 33.86
C ALA A 13 21.41 -5.94 32.71
N SER A 14 21.78 -6.33 31.50
CA SER A 14 21.40 -5.63 30.28
C SER A 14 19.90 -5.78 30.08
N ALA A 15 19.11 -4.81 30.54
CA ALA A 15 17.70 -4.69 30.20
C ALA A 15 17.59 -4.30 28.71
N ALA A 16 17.64 -5.29 27.83
CA ALA A 16 17.33 -5.11 26.42
C ALA A 16 15.83 -4.76 26.33
N LEU A 17 15.53 -3.47 26.15
CA LEU A 17 14.19 -3.02 25.82
C LEU A 17 13.73 -3.73 24.54
N LEU A 18 12.80 -4.67 24.70
CA LEU A 18 12.00 -5.20 23.60
C LEU A 18 11.10 -4.08 23.08
N LEU A 19 11.67 -3.20 22.25
CA LEU A 19 10.92 -2.32 21.38
C LEU A 19 10.36 -3.17 20.24
N GLY A 20 9.40 -4.04 20.55
CA GLY A 20 8.61 -4.77 19.58
C GLY A 20 7.70 -3.79 18.85
N GLY A 21 8.20 -3.20 17.76
CA GLY A 21 7.35 -2.45 16.83
C GLY A 21 6.30 -3.40 16.25
N ALA A 22 5.03 -3.01 16.29
CA ALA A 22 3.98 -3.77 15.63
C ALA A 22 4.29 -3.84 14.12
N ALA A 23 4.71 -5.01 13.64
CA ALA A 23 4.77 -5.27 12.21
C ALA A 23 3.33 -5.34 11.71
N SER A 24 2.94 -4.43 10.81
CA SER A 24 1.63 -4.51 10.17
C SER A 24 1.66 -5.62 9.14
N ALA A 25 0.96 -6.73 9.40
CA ALA A 25 0.86 -7.84 8.45
C ALA A 25 -0.10 -7.52 7.28
N HIS A 26 -0.93 -6.49 7.41
CA HIS A 26 -1.97 -6.17 6.42
C HIS A 26 -1.44 -5.24 5.32
N ALA A 27 -1.94 -5.43 4.10
CA ALA A 27 -1.68 -4.52 2.98
C ALA A 27 -2.41 -3.18 3.17
N HIS A 28 -1.65 -2.12 3.39
CA HIS A 28 -2.11 -0.74 3.46
C HIS A 28 -1.56 0.07 2.30
N LEU A 29 -2.44 0.88 1.70
CA LEU A 29 -2.04 1.85 0.68
C LEU A 29 -1.18 2.94 1.33
N VAL A 30 0.05 3.11 0.85
CA VAL A 30 0.99 4.14 1.33
C VAL A 30 1.14 5.31 0.36
N LYS A 31 0.86 5.10 -0.94
CA LYS A 31 0.93 6.14 -1.96
C LYS A 31 0.02 5.84 -3.13
N SER A 32 -0.58 6.88 -3.71
CA SER A 32 -1.30 6.78 -4.97
C SER A 32 -0.84 7.85 -5.97
N THR A 33 -0.89 7.51 -7.25
CA THR A 33 -0.82 8.45 -8.38
C THR A 33 -2.01 8.15 -9.28
N PRO A 34 -2.96 9.07 -9.48
CA PRO A 34 -3.10 10.36 -8.81
C PRO A 34 -3.17 10.27 -7.28
N ALA A 35 -2.69 11.31 -6.59
CA ALA A 35 -2.81 11.40 -5.14
C ALA A 35 -4.29 11.60 -4.75
N ALA A 36 -4.66 11.16 -3.54
CA ALA A 36 -6.02 11.33 -3.03
C ALA A 36 -6.45 12.80 -3.09
N ASN A 37 -7.65 13.04 -3.61
CA ASN A 37 -8.29 14.34 -3.83
C ASN A 37 -7.54 15.29 -4.77
N ALA A 38 -6.56 14.80 -5.53
CA ALA A 38 -5.81 15.63 -6.47
C ALA A 38 -6.65 16.00 -7.71
N THR A 39 -6.43 17.21 -8.22
CA THR A 39 -6.90 17.64 -9.54
C THR A 39 -5.75 17.59 -10.53
N VAL A 40 -5.83 16.71 -11.52
CA VAL A 40 -4.75 16.41 -12.46
C VAL A 40 -5.22 16.50 -13.90
N ALA A 41 -4.30 16.69 -14.85
CA ALA A 41 -4.61 16.39 -16.25
C ALA A 41 -4.90 14.88 -16.40
N ALA A 42 -5.63 14.49 -17.44
CA ALA A 42 -6.02 13.10 -17.68
C ALA A 42 -4.80 12.15 -17.58
N PRO A 43 -4.71 11.32 -16.52
CA PRO A 43 -3.54 10.48 -16.30
C PRO A 43 -3.50 9.34 -17.33
N LYS A 44 -2.32 9.10 -17.90
CA LYS A 44 -2.07 7.94 -18.77
C LYS A 44 -1.85 6.64 -18.00
N ALA A 45 -1.56 6.73 -16.70
CA ALA A 45 -1.34 5.59 -15.82
C ALA A 45 -1.79 5.94 -14.41
N ILE A 46 -2.25 4.92 -13.70
CA ILE A 46 -2.62 4.95 -12.29
C ILE A 46 -1.71 3.96 -11.55
N SER A 47 -1.23 4.34 -10.37
CA SER A 47 -0.39 3.49 -9.53
C SER A 47 -0.81 3.59 -8.07
N LEU A 48 -0.94 2.44 -7.40
CA LEU A 48 -1.23 2.31 -5.98
C LEU A 48 -0.09 1.50 -5.34
N THR A 49 0.67 2.12 -4.44
CA THR A 49 1.81 1.50 -3.74
C THR A 49 1.42 1.15 -2.32
N PHE A 50 1.83 -0.04 -1.88
CA PHE A 50 1.49 -0.63 -0.60
C PHE A 50 2.73 -0.85 0.26
N ASN A 51 2.55 -1.00 1.56
CA ASN A 51 3.61 -1.32 2.52
C ASN A 51 4.04 -2.80 2.47
N GLU A 52 3.19 -3.68 1.93
CA GLU A 52 3.40 -5.13 1.89
C GLU A 52 3.38 -5.67 0.47
N LYS A 53 4.05 -6.82 0.28
CA LYS A 53 4.00 -7.55 -0.99
C LYS A 53 2.62 -8.14 -1.20
N LEU A 54 2.08 -7.91 -2.39
CA LEU A 54 0.75 -8.32 -2.77
C LEU A 54 0.74 -9.68 -3.45
N THR A 55 -0.30 -10.45 -3.19
CA THR A 55 -0.67 -11.60 -4.00
C THR A 55 -1.36 -11.12 -5.29
N PRO A 56 -0.77 -11.27 -6.49
CA PRO A 56 -1.30 -10.66 -7.71
C PRO A 56 -2.68 -11.16 -8.12
N ALA A 57 -2.98 -12.44 -7.88
CA ALA A 57 -4.27 -13.04 -8.22
C ALA A 57 -5.46 -12.42 -7.45
N PHE A 58 -5.20 -11.76 -6.33
CA PHE A 58 -6.22 -11.19 -5.45
C PHE A 58 -6.11 -9.67 -5.31
N SER A 59 -5.26 -9.03 -6.12
CA SER A 59 -4.95 -7.61 -5.99
C SER A 59 -5.20 -6.86 -7.30
N LYS A 60 -6.15 -5.93 -7.28
CA LYS A 60 -6.54 -5.11 -8.44
C LYS A 60 -7.20 -3.79 -8.00
N PHE A 61 -7.43 -2.91 -8.95
CA PHE A 61 -8.35 -1.80 -8.76
C PHE A 61 -9.31 -1.66 -9.95
N GLU A 62 -10.42 -0.99 -9.68
CA GLU A 62 -11.44 -0.59 -10.64
C GLU A 62 -11.52 0.93 -10.65
N LEU A 63 -11.75 1.51 -11.84
CA LEU A 63 -11.90 2.95 -12.02
C LEU A 63 -13.35 3.23 -12.41
N VAL A 64 -14.00 4.13 -11.70
CA VAL A 64 -15.38 4.54 -11.99
C VAL A 64 -15.51 6.06 -12.03
N MET A 65 -16.50 6.55 -12.76
CA MET A 65 -16.90 7.95 -12.80
C MET A 65 -18.25 8.11 -12.09
N PRO A 66 -18.28 8.58 -10.82
CA PRO A 66 -19.51 8.65 -10.03
C PRO A 66 -20.58 9.56 -10.64
N THR A 67 -20.16 10.65 -11.30
CA THR A 67 -21.05 11.63 -11.94
C THR A 67 -21.81 11.09 -13.15
N MET A 68 -21.39 9.94 -13.69
CA MET A 68 -22.04 9.24 -14.79
C MET A 68 -22.67 7.93 -14.29
N SER A 69 -23.45 8.00 -13.20
CA SER A 69 -24.10 6.83 -12.60
C SER A 69 -23.13 5.69 -12.25
N ASN A 70 -21.95 6.04 -11.70
CA ASN A 70 -20.85 5.10 -11.44
C ASN A 70 -20.37 4.32 -12.69
N MET A 71 -20.37 4.97 -13.86
CA MET A 71 -19.86 4.38 -15.09
C MET A 71 -18.47 3.79 -14.89
N ALA A 72 -18.32 2.50 -15.18
CA ALA A 72 -17.03 1.82 -15.14
C ALA A 72 -16.15 2.27 -16.30
N VAL A 73 -14.87 2.49 -16.01
CA VAL A 73 -13.84 2.82 -16.99
C VAL A 73 -12.96 1.59 -17.16
N ALA A 74 -12.82 1.14 -18.40
CA ALA A 74 -11.95 0.02 -18.70
C ALA A 74 -10.49 0.36 -18.34
N VAL A 75 -9.92 -0.40 -17.40
CA VAL A 75 -8.52 -0.32 -17.00
C VAL A 75 -7.96 -1.72 -16.92
N LYS A 76 -6.83 -1.95 -17.60
CA LYS A 76 -6.04 -3.17 -17.41
C LYS A 76 -5.07 -2.94 -16.25
N THR A 77 -5.16 -3.77 -15.21
CA THR A 77 -4.30 -3.68 -14.02
C THR A 77 -3.29 -4.82 -13.96
N SER A 78 -2.18 -4.59 -13.26
CA SER A 78 -1.15 -5.59 -12.97
C SER A 78 -0.42 -5.23 -11.68
N VAL A 79 0.01 -6.24 -10.93
CA VAL A 79 0.98 -6.04 -9.84
C VAL A 79 2.40 -6.00 -10.43
N SER A 80 3.17 -5.02 -9.99
CA SER A 80 4.58 -4.84 -10.33
C SER A 80 5.46 -6.00 -9.88
N LYS A 81 6.66 -6.11 -10.46
CA LYS A 81 7.57 -7.23 -10.22
C LYS A 81 8.09 -7.31 -8.77
N ASP A 82 8.21 -6.19 -8.08
CA ASP A 82 8.59 -6.16 -6.66
C ASP A 82 7.43 -6.54 -5.72
N GLY A 83 6.22 -6.65 -6.25
CA GLY A 83 5.00 -7.01 -5.52
C GLY A 83 4.36 -5.85 -4.77
N LEU A 84 4.90 -4.63 -4.82
CA LEU A 84 4.48 -3.54 -3.92
C LEU A 84 3.51 -2.55 -4.56
N THR A 85 3.36 -2.57 -5.88
CA THR A 85 2.53 -1.59 -6.60
C THR A 85 1.55 -2.26 -7.54
N ILE A 86 0.26 -1.88 -7.46
CA ILE A 86 -0.73 -2.15 -8.52
C ILE A 86 -0.67 -0.98 -9.50
N THR A 87 -0.43 -1.27 -10.77
CA THR A 87 -0.46 -0.30 -11.86
C THR A 87 -1.63 -0.57 -12.79
N GLY A 88 -2.20 0.47 -13.41
CA GLY A 88 -3.15 0.28 -14.50
C GLY A 88 -3.22 1.44 -15.47
N THR A 89 -3.56 1.11 -16.70
CA THR A 89 -3.68 2.07 -17.81
C THR A 89 -5.13 2.11 -18.29
N PRO A 90 -5.81 3.28 -18.24
CA PRO A 90 -7.11 3.44 -18.86
C PRO A 90 -7.07 3.10 -20.35
N SER A 91 -8.06 2.35 -20.84
CA SER A 91 -8.12 1.96 -22.26
C SER A 91 -8.47 3.11 -23.21
N ALA A 92 -8.96 4.23 -22.66
CA ALA A 92 -9.28 5.46 -23.38
C ALA A 92 -8.86 6.68 -22.55
N LEU A 93 -8.77 7.84 -23.20
CA LEU A 93 -8.52 9.10 -22.53
C LEU A 93 -9.65 9.41 -21.53
N LEU A 94 -9.30 9.83 -20.33
CA LEU A 94 -10.25 10.24 -19.31
C LEU A 94 -10.81 11.63 -19.62
N SER A 95 -12.13 11.75 -19.68
CA SER A 95 -12.82 13.04 -19.76
C SER A 95 -12.65 13.84 -18.45
N PRO A 96 -12.76 15.18 -18.48
CA PRO A 96 -12.83 15.98 -17.26
C PRO A 96 -13.98 15.52 -16.34
N GLY A 97 -13.72 15.46 -15.04
CA GLY A 97 -14.70 14.99 -14.06
C GLY A 97 -14.09 14.27 -12.85
N ALA A 98 -14.95 13.91 -11.91
CA ALA A 98 -14.58 13.17 -10.71
C ALA A 98 -14.44 11.67 -10.99
N TYR A 99 -13.43 11.05 -10.38
CA TYR A 99 -13.14 9.63 -10.51
C TYR A 99 -12.86 8.99 -9.15
N LYS A 100 -13.23 7.71 -9.04
CA LYS A 100 -12.95 6.84 -7.89
C LYS A 100 -12.13 5.64 -8.34
N ILE A 101 -11.03 5.39 -7.63
CA ILE A 101 -10.25 4.16 -7.73
C ILE A 101 -10.65 3.28 -6.55
N ASN A 102 -11.46 2.26 -6.80
CA ASN A 102 -11.81 1.24 -5.81
C ASN A 102 -10.78 0.12 -5.89
N TRP A 103 -10.03 -0.12 -4.82
CA TRP A 103 -8.97 -1.12 -4.81
C TRP A 103 -9.24 -2.22 -3.78
N HIS A 104 -8.73 -3.40 -4.11
CA HIS A 104 -8.71 -4.58 -3.27
C HIS A 104 -7.30 -5.15 -3.34
N ALA A 105 -6.71 -5.49 -2.21
CA ALA A 105 -5.34 -6.00 -2.10
C ALA A 105 -5.26 -7.10 -1.05
N ALA A 106 -4.46 -8.12 -1.30
CA ALA A 106 -4.18 -9.18 -0.33
C ALA A 106 -2.68 -9.41 -0.23
N SER A 107 -2.18 -9.69 0.97
CA SER A 107 -0.79 -10.08 1.20
C SER A 107 -0.70 -11.57 1.54
N ASP A 108 0.52 -12.08 1.75
CA ASP A 108 0.76 -13.47 2.15
C ASP A 108 0.22 -13.79 3.56
N ASP A 109 -0.19 -12.78 4.33
CA ASP A 109 -0.87 -12.95 5.63
C ASP A 109 -2.31 -13.48 5.51
N GLY A 110 -2.84 -13.57 4.28
CA GLY A 110 -4.15 -14.14 3.98
C GLY A 110 -5.33 -13.17 4.14
N HIS A 111 -5.10 -11.94 4.59
CA HIS A 111 -6.15 -10.94 4.74
C HIS A 111 -6.33 -10.12 3.46
N LYS A 112 -7.58 -9.87 3.10
CA LYS A 112 -7.94 -8.94 2.03
C LYS A 112 -8.27 -7.59 2.65
N MET A 113 -7.74 -6.54 2.04
CA MET A 113 -7.97 -5.15 2.41
C MET A 113 -8.53 -4.41 1.21
N ASP A 114 -9.45 -3.49 1.48
CA ASP A 114 -10.12 -2.68 0.47
C ASP A 114 -9.96 -1.19 0.77
N GLY A 115 -10.10 -0.37 -0.26
CA GLY A 115 -10.17 1.08 -0.06
C GLY A 115 -10.49 1.86 -1.32
N VAL A 116 -10.53 3.17 -1.17
CA VAL A 116 -10.93 4.11 -2.22
C VAL A 116 -9.92 5.26 -2.30
N VAL A 117 -9.59 5.67 -3.53
CA VAL A 117 -8.88 6.91 -3.81
C VAL A 117 -9.71 7.75 -4.77
N ASP A 118 -10.10 8.94 -4.32
CA ASP A 118 -10.80 9.94 -5.13
C ASP A 118 -9.79 10.85 -5.86
N PHE A 119 -10.08 11.25 -7.09
CA PHE A 119 -9.35 12.31 -7.81
C PHE A 119 -10.23 12.99 -8.86
N THR A 120 -9.79 14.14 -9.36
CA THR A 120 -10.49 14.90 -10.41
C THR A 120 -9.60 15.07 -11.64
N VAL A 121 -10.15 14.84 -12.83
CA VAL A 121 -9.53 15.21 -14.10
C VAL A 121 -9.99 16.61 -14.50
N LYS A 122 -9.05 17.51 -14.82
CA LYS A 122 -9.31 18.86 -15.33
C LYS A 122 -9.27 18.93 -16.85
#